data_AF-A0A382WFH2-F1
#
_entry.id   AF-A0A382WFH2-F1
#
_cell.length_a   1.000
_cell.length_b   1.000
_cell.length_c   1.000
_cell.angle_alpha   90.00
_cell.angle_beta   90.00
_cell.angle_gamma   90.00
#
_symmetry.space_group_name_H-M   'P 1'
#
loop_
_entity.id
_entity.type
_entity.pdbx_description
1 polymer ?
#
loop_
_entity_poly.entity_id
_entity_poly.type
_entity_poly.pdbx_seq_one_letter_code
_entity_poly.pdbx_strand_id
1 'polypeptide(L)'
;MLDISIWKFVFLGTVLLLLVFFLFAGYGVIKLKYLNSKWLRELKTSRANSDDPAYKNALIAVIYNCQTLNSKWFLEESDLDILENTYQLLKKIAHSYHPDSRQPLEEAKIRCILNAFIELKDHLLEITTWKGIHTATQFRIRHIKTISRAWELKNSCKVSKTFIFFEKYKLSPFFKWPFYILRYLDLIFWSTKMFFYITQEIVFKVFLIRWYLLTGKLAIQVYSDREKDLDIKPEAILDDLNLMSEY
;
A
#
# COMPACT_ATOMS: atom_id res chain seq x y z
N MET A 1 42.19 -22.32 5.50
CA MET A 1 40.89 -22.99 5.71
C MET A 1 40.05 -22.04 6.55
N LEU A 2 39.02 -21.41 5.98
CA LEU A 2 38.23 -20.39 6.68
C LEU A 2 37.26 -21.09 7.64
N ASP A 3 37.39 -20.78 8.92
CA ASP A 3 36.71 -21.52 9.99
C ASP A 3 35.19 -21.28 9.97
N ILE A 4 34.42 -22.37 10.12
CA ILE A 4 32.95 -22.36 10.15
C ILE A 4 32.44 -21.48 11.31
N SER A 5 33.22 -21.37 12.39
CA SER A 5 32.94 -20.46 13.51
C SER A 5 32.82 -19.00 13.07
N ILE A 6 33.76 -18.51 12.24
CA ILE A 6 33.82 -17.11 11.79
C ILE A 6 32.57 -16.75 10.96
N TRP A 7 32.16 -17.65 10.06
CA TRP A 7 30.94 -17.47 9.27
C TRP A 7 29.67 -17.41 10.12
N LYS A 8 29.58 -18.18 11.21
CA LYS A 8 28.45 -18.10 12.15
C LYS A 8 28.39 -16.74 12.84
N PHE A 9 29.52 -16.19 13.30
CA PHE A 9 29.56 -14.85 13.92
C PHE A 9 29.19 -13.73 12.93
N VAL A 10 29.71 -13.77 11.70
CA VAL A 10 29.36 -12.79 10.65
C VAL A 10 27.88 -12.88 10.28
N PHE A 11 27.33 -14.09 10.14
CA PHE A 11 25.91 -14.30 9.88
C PHE A 11 25.03 -13.78 11.04
N LEU A 12 25.37 -14.12 12.29
CA LEU A 12 24.64 -13.65 13.47
C LEU A 12 24.66 -12.13 13.57
N GLY A 13 25.82 -11.49 13.34
CA GLY A 13 25.96 -10.04 13.34
C GLY A 13 25.13 -9.34 12.26
N THR A 14 25.13 -9.87 11.03
CA THR A 14 24.31 -9.31 9.93
C THR A 14 22.81 -9.52 10.17
N VAL A 15 22.39 -10.67 10.70
CA VAL A 15 20.99 -10.91 11.11
C VAL A 15 20.56 -9.94 12.22
N LEU A 16 21.42 -9.68 13.21
CA LEU A 16 21.11 -8.80 14.34
C LEU A 16 21.03 -7.32 13.90
N LEU A 17 21.92 -6.87 13.01
CA LEU A 17 21.84 -5.54 12.38
C LEU A 17 20.59 -5.36 11.53
N LEU A 18 20.22 -6.37 10.72
CA LEU A 18 18.96 -6.37 9.96
C LEU A 18 17.74 -6.31 10.89
N LEU A 19 17.74 -7.07 11.99
CA LEU A 19 16.70 -7.03 13.02
C LEU A 19 16.56 -5.64 13.64
N VAL A 20 17.66 -5.00 14.05
CA VAL A 20 17.65 -3.63 14.58
C VAL A 20 17.12 -2.64 13.54
N PHE A 21 17.52 -2.75 12.28
CA PHE A 21 17.01 -1.91 11.20
C PHE A 21 15.49 -2.09 10.99
N PHE A 22 15.01 -3.34 10.95
CA PHE A 22 13.57 -3.64 10.87
C PHE A 22 12.79 -3.14 12.10
N LEU A 23 13.37 -3.17 13.29
CA LEU A 23 12.74 -2.68 14.52
C LEU A 23 12.69 -1.15 14.60
N PHE A 24 13.72 -0.43 14.14
CA PHE A 24 13.73 1.04 14.21
C PHE A 24 13.01 1.73 13.04
N ALA A 25 13.17 1.22 11.81
CA ALA A 25 12.53 1.80 10.62
C ALA A 25 11.20 1.14 10.26
N GLY A 26 11.06 -0.18 10.50
CA GLY A 26 9.89 -0.96 10.11
C GLY A 26 8.74 -0.97 11.11
N TYR A 27 8.94 -0.57 12.38
CA TYR A 27 7.90 -0.66 13.43
C TYR A 27 6.59 0.03 13.05
N GLY A 28 6.64 1.27 12.54
CA GLY A 28 5.44 1.99 12.10
C GLY A 28 4.67 1.26 10.99
N VAL A 29 5.38 0.62 10.06
CA VAL A 29 4.79 -0.17 8.96
C VAL A 29 4.20 -1.48 9.47
N ILE A 30 4.84 -2.13 10.44
CA ILE A 30 4.31 -3.34 11.12
C ILE A 30 3.04 -2.99 11.91
N LYS A 31 3.04 -1.88 12.66
CA LYS A 31 1.87 -1.35 13.37
C LYS A 31 0.73 -1.04 12.39
N LEU A 32 1.03 -0.43 11.24
CA LEU A 32 0.04 -0.14 10.19
C LEU A 32 -0.53 -1.42 9.55
N LYS A 33 0.32 -2.42 9.26
CA LYS A 33 -0.10 -3.74 8.75
C LYS A 33 -1.00 -4.47 9.75
N TYR A 34 -0.69 -4.40 11.04
CA TYR A 34 -1.54 -4.93 12.11
C TYR A 34 -2.90 -4.21 12.15
N LEU A 35 -2.91 -2.87 12.13
CA LEU A 35 -4.14 -2.08 12.14
C LEU A 35 -5.02 -2.37 10.91
N ASN A 36 -4.44 -2.48 9.71
CA ASN A 36 -5.15 -2.88 8.50
C ASN A 36 -5.77 -4.28 8.64
N SER A 37 -5.05 -5.22 9.25
CA SER A 37 -5.53 -6.57 9.49
C SER A 37 -6.67 -6.61 10.51
N LYS A 38 -6.62 -5.75 11.54
CA LYS A 38 -7.70 -5.57 12.52
C LYS A 38 -8.95 -5.00 11.87
N TRP A 39 -8.83 -3.88 11.14
CA TRP A 39 -9.94 -3.27 10.39
C TRP A 39 -10.55 -4.22 9.36
N LEU A 40 -9.75 -4.96 8.59
CA LEU A 40 -10.28 -5.92 7.62
C LEU A 40 -11.06 -7.08 8.29
N ARG A 41 -10.72 -7.44 9.54
CA ARG A 41 -11.54 -8.38 10.34
C ARG A 41 -12.82 -7.73 10.83
N GLU A 42 -12.75 -6.51 11.36
CA GLU A 42 -13.91 -5.74 11.82
C GLU A 42 -14.94 -5.58 10.68
N LEU A 43 -14.52 -5.16 9.48
CA LEU A 43 -15.41 -5.06 8.30
C LEU A 43 -16.04 -6.41 7.92
N LYS A 44 -15.31 -7.53 8.05
CA LYS A 44 -15.86 -8.88 7.80
C LYS A 44 -16.92 -9.26 8.84
N THR A 45 -16.71 -8.93 10.11
CA THR A 45 -17.71 -9.12 11.17
C THR A 45 -18.93 -8.23 10.94
N SER A 46 -18.75 -6.95 10.60
CA SER A 46 -19.85 -6.04 10.27
C SER A 46 -20.68 -6.52 9.06
N ARG A 47 -20.03 -7.11 8.05
CA ARG A 47 -20.72 -7.74 6.91
C ARG A 47 -21.58 -8.94 7.33
N ALA A 48 -21.09 -9.77 8.25
CA ALA A 48 -21.80 -10.95 8.73
C ALA A 48 -23.00 -10.59 9.61
N ASN A 49 -22.89 -9.52 10.41
CA ASN A 49 -23.88 -9.14 11.44
C ASN A 49 -24.89 -8.07 10.99
N SER A 50 -24.69 -7.44 9.83
CA SER A 50 -25.66 -6.47 9.28
C SER A 50 -26.78 -7.21 8.55
N ASP A 51 -27.96 -6.60 8.42
CA ASP A 51 -29.04 -7.09 7.54
C ASP A 51 -29.22 -6.26 6.27
N ASP A 52 -28.70 -5.03 6.25
CA ASP A 52 -28.78 -4.08 5.14
C ASP A 52 -28.03 -4.61 3.89
N PRO A 53 -28.72 -4.84 2.75
CA PRO A 53 -28.10 -5.35 1.53
C PRO A 53 -27.17 -4.32 0.86
N ALA A 54 -27.47 -3.02 0.95
CA ALA A 54 -26.64 -1.94 0.38
C ALA A 54 -25.29 -1.86 1.12
N TYR A 55 -25.34 -1.82 2.46
CA TYR A 55 -24.15 -1.85 3.30
C TYR A 55 -23.35 -3.15 3.15
N LYS A 56 -24.00 -4.32 3.04
CA LYS A 56 -23.32 -5.59 2.72
C LYS A 56 -22.57 -5.52 1.39
N ASN A 57 -23.19 -5.01 0.34
CA ASN A 57 -22.59 -4.93 -1.00
C ASN A 57 -21.41 -3.93 -1.03
N ALA A 58 -21.56 -2.78 -0.37
CA ALA A 58 -20.46 -1.83 -0.23
C ALA A 58 -19.27 -2.41 0.57
N LEU A 59 -19.54 -3.11 1.68
CA LEU A 59 -18.50 -3.83 2.43
C LEU A 59 -17.84 -4.93 1.60
N ILE A 60 -18.58 -5.66 0.75
CA ILE A 60 -18.02 -6.64 -0.18
C ILE A 60 -17.01 -5.99 -1.11
N ALA A 61 -17.33 -4.83 -1.72
CA ALA A 61 -16.43 -4.12 -2.62
C ALA A 61 -15.10 -3.73 -1.93
N VAL A 62 -15.17 -3.16 -0.71
CA VAL A 62 -13.99 -2.78 0.08
C VAL A 62 -13.15 -4.00 0.48
N ILE A 63 -13.80 -5.04 1.03
CA ILE A 63 -13.13 -6.26 1.48
C ILE A 63 -12.48 -6.99 0.30
N TYR A 64 -13.15 -7.09 -0.84
CA TYR A 64 -12.63 -7.74 -2.04
C TYR A 64 -11.35 -7.07 -2.54
N ASN A 65 -11.36 -5.75 -2.76
CA ASN A 65 -10.16 -5.01 -3.19
C ASN A 65 -9.00 -5.20 -2.21
N CYS A 66 -9.26 -5.12 -0.89
CA CYS A 66 -8.23 -5.34 0.12
C CYS A 66 -7.71 -6.79 0.16
N GLN A 67 -8.55 -7.80 -0.12
CA GLN A 67 -8.12 -9.20 -0.17
C GLN A 67 -7.32 -9.52 -1.43
N THR A 68 -7.73 -9.03 -2.60
CA THR A 68 -7.02 -9.19 -3.87
C THR A 68 -5.59 -8.65 -3.78
N LEU A 69 -5.42 -7.43 -3.25
CA LEU A 69 -4.09 -6.87 -3.00
C LEU A 69 -3.29 -7.72 -2.02
N ASN A 70 -3.90 -8.15 -0.90
CA ASN A 70 -3.22 -9.01 0.07
C ASN A 70 -2.73 -10.32 -0.54
N SER A 71 -3.51 -10.98 -1.43
CA SER A 71 -3.13 -12.25 -2.07
C SER A 71 -1.99 -12.14 -3.08
N LYS A 72 -1.83 -11.00 -3.76
CA LYS A 72 -0.73 -10.79 -4.72
C LYS A 72 0.62 -10.74 -4.01
N TRP A 73 1.62 -11.47 -4.49
CA TRP A 73 2.97 -11.42 -3.90
C TRP A 73 3.72 -10.11 -4.23
N PHE A 74 3.59 -9.65 -5.48
CA PHE A 74 4.04 -8.34 -5.97
C PHE A 74 2.87 -7.61 -6.63
N LEU A 75 2.93 -6.28 -6.72
CA LEU A 75 1.92 -5.43 -7.33
C LEU A 75 2.09 -5.37 -8.86
N GLU A 76 0.99 -5.44 -9.58
CA GLU A 76 0.92 -5.28 -11.04
C GLU A 76 0.89 -3.79 -11.43
N GLU A 77 1.23 -3.43 -12.67
CA GLU A 77 1.23 -2.01 -13.08
C GLU A 77 -0.18 -1.38 -12.97
N SER A 78 -1.23 -2.20 -13.09
CA SER A 78 -2.63 -1.84 -12.86
C SER A 78 -2.96 -1.51 -11.40
N ASP A 79 -2.32 -2.15 -10.41
CA ASP A 79 -2.53 -1.85 -8.99
C ASP A 79 -1.95 -0.48 -8.59
N LEU A 80 -1.04 0.05 -9.42
CA LEU A 80 -0.36 1.33 -9.19
C LEU A 80 -1.18 2.55 -9.66
N ASP A 81 -2.26 2.34 -10.42
CA ASP A 81 -3.20 3.41 -10.75
C ASP A 81 -4.16 3.65 -9.58
N ILE A 82 -3.65 4.30 -8.54
CA ILE A 82 -4.40 4.52 -7.29
C ILE A 82 -5.67 5.33 -7.55
N LEU A 83 -5.63 6.29 -8.47
CA LEU A 83 -6.76 7.18 -8.76
C LEU A 83 -7.90 6.41 -9.43
N GLU A 84 -7.62 5.69 -10.52
CA GLU A 84 -8.64 4.91 -11.23
C GLU A 84 -9.20 3.79 -10.34
N ASN A 85 -8.34 3.05 -9.63
CA ASN A 85 -8.80 2.00 -8.72
C ASN A 85 -9.63 2.53 -7.54
N THR A 86 -9.31 3.74 -7.03
CA THR A 86 -10.13 4.39 -6.00
C THR A 86 -11.47 4.84 -6.58
N TYR A 87 -11.47 5.47 -7.76
CA TYR A 87 -12.70 5.87 -8.47
C TYR A 87 -13.62 4.67 -8.71
N GLN A 88 -13.10 3.54 -9.20
CA GLN A 88 -13.87 2.31 -9.40
C GLN A 88 -14.38 1.70 -8.09
N LEU A 89 -13.65 1.82 -6.98
CA LEU A 89 -14.13 1.43 -5.65
C LEU A 89 -15.29 2.32 -5.20
N LEU A 90 -15.13 3.65 -5.30
CA LEU A 90 -16.18 4.62 -4.97
C LEU A 90 -17.44 4.38 -5.78
N LYS A 91 -17.32 4.13 -7.10
CA LYS A 91 -18.43 3.85 -8.00
C LYS A 91 -19.22 2.60 -7.59
N LYS A 92 -18.54 1.53 -7.17
CA LYS A 92 -19.18 0.30 -6.66
C LYS A 92 -19.91 0.52 -5.34
N ILE A 93 -19.35 1.33 -4.44
CA ILE A 93 -19.99 1.69 -3.16
C ILE A 93 -21.23 2.55 -3.44
N ALA A 94 -21.10 3.60 -4.25
CA ALA A 94 -22.19 4.49 -4.61
C ALA A 94 -23.37 3.75 -5.24
N HIS A 95 -23.11 2.87 -6.23
CA HIS A 95 -24.13 2.05 -6.87
C HIS A 95 -24.76 0.99 -5.94
N SER A 96 -24.09 0.63 -4.83
CA SER A 96 -24.70 -0.23 -3.81
C SER A 96 -25.80 0.48 -3.00
N TYR A 97 -25.73 1.81 -2.89
CA TYR A 97 -26.69 2.66 -2.16
C TYR A 97 -27.72 3.33 -3.07
N HIS A 98 -27.32 3.74 -4.28
CA HIS A 98 -28.19 4.40 -5.26
C HIS A 98 -28.19 3.59 -6.57
N PRO A 99 -28.78 2.38 -6.60
CA PRO A 99 -28.76 1.51 -7.78
C PRO A 99 -29.53 2.10 -8.97
N ASP A 100 -30.62 2.84 -8.70
CA ASP A 100 -31.51 3.41 -9.71
C ASP A 100 -31.05 4.78 -10.24
N SER A 101 -30.01 5.38 -9.64
CA SER A 101 -29.46 6.64 -10.12
C SER A 101 -28.66 6.45 -11.41
N ARG A 102 -28.82 7.38 -12.36
CA ARG A 102 -28.00 7.43 -13.59
C ARG A 102 -26.55 7.78 -13.30
N GLN A 103 -26.30 8.53 -12.22
CA GLN A 103 -24.97 9.00 -11.80
C GLN A 103 -24.79 8.79 -10.28
N PRO A 104 -24.65 7.53 -9.80
CA PRO A 104 -24.64 7.24 -8.35
C PRO A 104 -23.58 7.98 -7.55
N LEU A 105 -22.46 8.37 -8.18
CA LEU A 105 -21.38 9.15 -7.57
C LEU A 105 -21.79 10.60 -7.25
N GLU A 106 -22.77 11.15 -7.95
CA GLU A 106 -23.21 12.55 -7.83
C GLU A 106 -24.34 12.73 -6.80
N GLU A 107 -24.94 11.63 -6.32
CA GLU A 107 -25.89 11.61 -5.20
C GLU A 107 -25.23 11.96 -3.85
N ALA A 108 -23.89 11.96 -3.78
CA ALA A 108 -23.16 12.28 -2.57
C ALA A 108 -23.29 13.76 -2.18
N LYS A 109 -23.89 14.02 -1.01
CA LYS A 109 -24.00 15.37 -0.43
C LYS A 109 -22.63 16.01 -0.25
N ILE A 110 -22.45 17.22 -0.80
CA ILE A 110 -21.20 18.01 -0.75
C ILE A 110 -20.69 18.15 0.69
N ARG A 111 -21.54 18.45 1.68
CA ARG A 111 -21.17 18.51 3.12
C ARG A 111 -20.51 17.20 3.61
N CYS A 112 -21.06 16.05 3.24
CA CYS A 112 -20.51 14.74 3.60
C CYS A 112 -19.17 14.49 2.89
N ILE A 113 -19.03 14.89 1.63
CA ILE A 113 -17.77 14.81 0.88
C ILE A 113 -16.66 15.64 1.56
N LEU A 114 -16.93 16.91 1.91
CA LEU A 114 -15.95 17.76 2.61
C LEU A 114 -15.57 17.18 3.98
N ASN A 115 -16.54 16.74 4.77
CA ASN A 115 -16.27 16.09 6.06
C ASN A 115 -15.43 14.82 5.89
N ALA A 116 -15.68 14.02 4.85
CA ALA A 116 -14.87 12.86 4.53
C ALA A 116 -13.43 13.23 4.15
N PHE A 117 -13.21 14.33 3.42
CA PHE A 117 -11.85 14.83 3.15
C PHE A 117 -11.12 15.33 4.41
N ILE A 118 -11.85 15.91 5.38
CA ILE A 118 -11.28 16.31 6.68
C ILE A 118 -10.92 15.06 7.50
N GLU A 119 -11.84 14.10 7.68
CA GLU A 119 -11.55 12.82 8.36
C GLU A 119 -10.39 12.05 7.67
N LEU A 120 -10.30 12.10 6.34
CA LEU A 120 -9.19 11.53 5.56
C LEU A 120 -7.85 12.22 5.86
N LYS A 121 -7.82 13.56 5.84
CA LYS A 121 -6.64 14.37 6.18
C LYS A 121 -6.14 14.03 7.58
N ASP A 122 -7.02 14.03 8.58
CA ASP A 122 -6.63 13.87 9.97
C ASP A 122 -6.10 12.46 10.26
N HIS A 123 -6.75 11.43 9.73
CA HIS A 123 -6.24 10.06 9.80
C HIS A 123 -4.92 9.86 9.06
N LEU A 124 -4.68 10.54 7.93
CA LEU A 124 -3.39 10.48 7.23
C LEU A 124 -2.29 11.19 8.04
N LEU A 125 -2.58 12.38 8.58
CA LEU A 125 -1.66 13.11 9.44
C LEU A 125 -1.26 12.29 10.67
N GLU A 126 -2.22 11.71 11.39
CA GLU A 126 -1.97 10.81 12.53
C GLU A 126 -0.97 9.70 12.16
N ILE A 127 -1.19 9.04 11.01
CA ILE A 127 -0.31 7.97 10.52
C ILE A 127 1.10 8.51 10.18
N THR A 128 1.22 9.70 9.58
CA THR A 128 2.53 10.29 9.28
C THR A 128 3.38 10.61 10.51
N THR A 129 2.75 10.88 11.67
CA THR A 129 3.48 11.12 12.94
C THR A 129 4.14 9.86 13.53
N TRP A 130 3.77 8.66 13.07
CA TRP A 130 4.29 7.43 13.67
C TRP A 130 5.76 7.19 13.33
N LYS A 131 6.56 6.81 14.34
CA LYS A 131 7.99 6.51 14.19
C LYS A 131 8.23 5.46 13.08
N GLY A 132 9.13 5.80 12.17
CA GLY A 132 9.48 4.99 11.00
C GLY A 132 8.61 5.23 9.77
N ILE A 133 7.38 5.76 9.90
CA ILE A 133 6.51 6.01 8.73
C ILE A 133 7.09 7.12 7.85
N HIS A 134 7.52 8.25 8.41
CA HIS A 134 8.14 9.33 7.63
C HIS A 134 9.35 8.86 6.81
N THR A 135 10.21 8.01 7.36
CA THR A 135 11.35 7.42 6.63
C THR A 135 10.86 6.41 5.58
N ALA A 136 9.84 5.63 5.93
CA ALA A 136 9.26 4.62 5.06
C ALA A 136 8.40 5.21 3.91
N THR A 137 7.98 6.48 3.94
CA THR A 137 7.19 7.12 2.87
C THR A 137 8.00 7.98 1.91
N GLN A 138 9.30 8.19 2.15
CA GLN A 138 10.18 8.98 1.27
C GLN A 138 10.53 8.32 -0.09
N PHE A 139 9.95 7.16 -0.42
CA PHE A 139 10.20 6.50 -1.70
C PHE A 139 9.43 7.14 -2.86
N ARG A 140 10.03 7.11 -4.05
CA ARG A 140 9.36 7.54 -5.29
C ARG A 140 8.62 6.35 -5.91
N ILE A 141 7.33 6.52 -6.23
CA ILE A 141 6.46 5.51 -6.88
C ILE A 141 7.11 4.88 -8.13
N ARG A 142 7.95 5.65 -8.85
CA ARG A 142 8.76 5.19 -9.98
C ARG A 142 9.53 3.89 -9.70
N HIS A 143 10.06 3.69 -8.50
CA HIS A 143 10.83 2.47 -8.17
C HIS A 143 9.95 1.23 -8.17
N ILE A 144 8.74 1.33 -7.61
CA ILE A 144 7.77 0.23 -7.56
C ILE A 144 7.33 -0.14 -8.97
N LYS A 145 7.08 0.87 -9.82
CA LYS A 145 6.79 0.67 -11.24
C LYS A 145 7.90 -0.06 -12.00
N THR A 146 9.17 0.20 -11.67
CA THR A 146 10.31 -0.55 -12.23
C THR A 146 10.32 -2.01 -11.79
N ILE A 147 9.97 -2.32 -10.54
CA ILE A 147 9.91 -3.71 -10.04
C ILE A 147 8.80 -4.48 -10.73
N SER A 148 7.59 -3.91 -10.78
CA SER A 148 6.41 -4.52 -11.39
C SER A 148 6.69 -4.94 -12.85
N ARG A 149 7.22 -4.01 -13.65
CA ARG A 149 7.69 -4.28 -15.03
C ARG A 149 8.80 -5.32 -15.10
N ALA A 150 9.79 -5.27 -14.21
CA ALA A 150 10.86 -6.26 -14.16
C ALA A 150 10.33 -7.66 -13.78
N TRP A 151 9.27 -7.75 -12.99
CA TRP A 151 8.63 -9.01 -12.60
C TRP A 151 7.79 -9.60 -13.74
N GLU A 152 7.00 -8.78 -14.44
CA GLU A 152 6.29 -9.17 -15.67
C GLU A 152 7.26 -9.63 -16.77
N LEU A 153 8.35 -8.88 -16.97
CA LEU A 153 9.45 -9.26 -17.88
C LEU A 153 10.14 -10.55 -17.44
N LYS A 154 10.31 -10.81 -16.13
CA LYS A 154 10.86 -12.08 -15.63
C LYS A 154 9.90 -13.25 -15.90
N ASN A 155 8.60 -13.07 -15.68
CA ASN A 155 7.58 -14.09 -15.91
C ASN A 155 7.50 -14.48 -17.40
N SER A 156 7.57 -13.50 -18.30
CA SER A 156 7.58 -13.70 -19.75
C SER A 156 8.94 -14.20 -20.28
N CYS A 157 10.07 -13.71 -19.76
CA CYS A 157 11.41 -14.14 -20.17
C CYS A 157 11.69 -15.61 -19.84
N LYS A 158 11.01 -16.17 -18.81
CA LYS A 158 10.98 -17.61 -18.50
C LYS A 158 10.48 -18.50 -19.66
N VAL A 159 9.89 -17.90 -20.70
CA VAL A 159 9.39 -18.56 -21.92
C VAL A 159 10.34 -18.39 -23.13
N SER A 160 11.42 -17.59 -23.00
CA SER A 160 12.25 -17.18 -24.15
C SER A 160 13.57 -17.96 -24.31
N LYS A 161 13.96 -18.22 -25.57
CA LYS A 161 15.05 -19.14 -25.96
C LYS A 161 16.48 -18.63 -25.71
N THR A 162 16.66 -17.37 -25.30
CA THR A 162 17.98 -16.73 -25.19
C THR A 162 18.84 -17.27 -24.04
N PHE A 163 18.22 -17.72 -22.95
CA PHE A 163 18.94 -18.31 -21.81
C PHE A 163 19.64 -19.63 -22.20
N ILE A 164 18.99 -20.43 -23.05
CA ILE A 164 19.49 -21.71 -23.58
C ILE A 164 20.73 -21.50 -24.49
N PHE A 165 20.83 -20.34 -25.15
CA PHE A 165 21.95 -20.03 -26.04
C PHE A 165 23.27 -19.83 -25.27
N PHE A 166 23.24 -19.14 -24.12
CA PHE A 166 24.44 -18.88 -23.32
C PHE A 166 25.02 -20.13 -22.64
N GLU A 167 24.17 -21.09 -22.28
CA GLU A 167 24.61 -22.39 -21.74
C GLU A 167 25.42 -23.21 -22.77
N LYS A 168 25.11 -23.05 -24.07
CA LYS A 168 25.65 -23.88 -25.15
C LYS A 168 27.13 -23.64 -25.47
N TYR A 169 27.69 -22.45 -25.20
CA TYR A 169 28.99 -22.02 -25.76
C TYR A 169 30.22 -22.14 -24.85
N LYS A 170 30.12 -22.62 -23.60
CA LYS A 170 31.25 -23.09 -22.75
C LYS A 170 32.55 -22.25 -22.76
N LEU A 171 32.49 -20.92 -22.82
CA LEU A 171 33.66 -20.00 -22.76
C LEU A 171 34.28 -19.96 -21.34
N SER A 172 34.85 -21.09 -20.92
CA SER A 172 34.85 -21.50 -19.52
C SER A 172 36.15 -21.33 -18.71
N PRO A 173 37.39 -21.33 -19.25
CA PRO A 173 38.57 -21.27 -18.37
C PRO A 173 38.89 -19.86 -17.83
N PHE A 174 39.58 -19.02 -18.60
CA PHE A 174 40.42 -17.92 -18.08
C PHE A 174 39.68 -16.68 -17.56
N PHE A 175 38.47 -16.40 -18.05
CA PHE A 175 37.67 -15.27 -17.56
C PHE A 175 36.97 -15.53 -16.22
N LYS A 176 36.94 -16.77 -15.71
CA LYS A 176 36.14 -17.17 -14.54
C LYS A 176 36.35 -16.31 -13.32
N TRP A 177 37.58 -16.18 -12.82
CA TRP A 177 37.84 -15.49 -11.55
C TRP A 177 37.48 -14.00 -11.55
N PRO A 178 37.95 -13.16 -12.50
CA PRO A 178 37.52 -11.77 -12.55
C PRO A 178 36.01 -11.65 -12.84
N PHE A 179 35.44 -12.50 -13.70
CA PHE A 179 34.00 -12.52 -13.94
C PHE A 179 33.20 -12.92 -12.70
N TYR A 180 33.66 -13.88 -11.90
CA TYR A 180 33.00 -14.29 -10.66
C TYR A 180 33.10 -13.22 -9.58
N ILE A 181 34.24 -12.52 -9.45
CA ILE A 181 34.37 -11.40 -8.50
C ILE A 181 33.47 -10.24 -8.94
N LEU A 182 33.51 -9.85 -10.22
CA LEU A 182 32.64 -8.81 -10.77
C LEU A 182 31.17 -9.18 -10.61
N ARG A 183 30.80 -10.43 -10.94
CA ARG A 183 29.43 -10.96 -10.79
C ARG A 183 29.03 -11.15 -9.32
N TYR A 184 29.96 -11.34 -8.38
CA TYR A 184 29.65 -11.43 -6.95
C TYR A 184 29.41 -10.05 -6.34
N LEU A 185 30.21 -9.05 -6.72
CA LEU A 185 29.98 -7.65 -6.37
C LEU A 185 28.68 -7.14 -7.00
N ASP A 186 28.44 -7.44 -8.28
CA ASP A 186 27.20 -7.10 -8.98
C ASP A 186 26.00 -7.87 -8.38
N LEU A 187 26.16 -9.14 -7.99
CA LEU A 187 25.12 -9.91 -7.29
C LEU A 187 24.80 -9.32 -5.91
N ILE A 188 25.80 -8.87 -5.14
CA ILE A 188 25.57 -8.17 -3.86
C ILE A 188 24.86 -6.84 -4.14
N PHE A 189 25.33 -6.05 -5.10
CA PHE A 189 24.72 -4.77 -5.47
C PHE A 189 23.26 -4.93 -5.90
N TRP A 190 22.98 -5.87 -6.82
CA TRP A 190 21.62 -6.23 -7.22
C TRP A 190 20.81 -6.81 -6.07
N SER A 191 21.38 -7.65 -5.20
CA SER A 191 20.67 -8.20 -4.06
C SER A 191 20.27 -7.11 -3.06
N THR A 192 21.17 -6.19 -2.72
CA THR A 192 20.89 -5.03 -1.86
C THR A 192 19.85 -4.10 -2.50
N LYS A 193 19.98 -3.82 -3.80
CA LYS A 193 19.05 -2.98 -4.56
C LYS A 193 17.66 -3.62 -4.67
N MET A 194 17.59 -4.92 -4.95
CA MET A 194 16.34 -5.69 -4.97
C MET A 194 15.71 -5.81 -3.58
N PHE A 195 16.51 -5.98 -2.52
CA PHE A 195 16.01 -6.01 -1.14
C PHE A 195 15.37 -4.67 -0.74
N PHE A 196 16.01 -3.54 -1.07
CA PHE A 196 15.47 -2.21 -0.87
C PHE A 196 14.16 -2.00 -1.64
N TYR A 197 14.13 -2.42 -2.90
CA TYR A 197 12.96 -2.39 -3.77
C TYR A 197 11.79 -3.24 -3.25
N ILE A 198 12.03 -4.49 -2.86
CA ILE A 198 11.02 -5.37 -2.24
C ILE A 198 10.50 -4.75 -0.94
N THR A 199 11.37 -4.12 -0.15
CA THR A 199 10.97 -3.42 1.08
C THR A 199 10.05 -2.25 0.76
N GLN A 200 10.38 -1.38 -0.20
CA GLN A 200 9.53 -0.26 -0.63
C GLN A 200 8.17 -0.74 -1.15
N GLU A 201 8.13 -1.84 -1.89
CA GLU A 201 6.89 -2.40 -2.42
C GLU A 201 5.99 -2.98 -1.31
N ILE A 202 6.55 -3.72 -0.35
CA ILE A 202 5.82 -4.20 0.84
C ILE A 202 5.24 -3.03 1.64
N VAL A 203 6.05 -1.97 1.85
CA VAL A 203 5.62 -0.75 2.53
C VAL A 203 4.45 -0.10 1.79
N PHE A 204 4.62 0.18 0.49
CA PHE A 204 3.57 0.79 -0.33
C PHE A 204 2.30 -0.05 -0.37
N LYS A 205 2.39 -1.37 -0.50
CA LYS A 205 1.24 -2.28 -0.42
C LYS A 205 0.47 -2.13 0.90
N VAL A 206 1.17 -1.98 2.04
CA VAL A 206 0.54 -1.73 3.34
C VAL A 206 -0.15 -0.36 3.38
N PHE A 207 0.46 0.69 2.82
CA PHE A 207 -0.17 2.01 2.69
C PHE A 207 -1.38 1.99 1.75
N LEU A 208 -1.30 1.28 0.63
CA LEU A 208 -2.36 1.15 -0.37
C LEU A 208 -3.59 0.41 0.19
N ILE A 209 -3.37 -0.65 0.98
CA ILE A 209 -4.45 -1.32 1.72
C ILE A 209 -5.06 -0.37 2.76
N ARG A 210 -4.25 0.43 3.48
CA ARG A 210 -4.77 1.43 4.42
C ARG A 210 -5.64 2.46 3.71
N TRP A 211 -5.19 2.94 2.56
CA TRP A 211 -5.90 3.89 1.71
C TRP A 211 -7.27 3.36 1.29
N TYR A 212 -7.36 2.15 0.73
CA TYR A 212 -8.64 1.56 0.32
C TYR A 212 -9.58 1.24 1.49
N LEU A 213 -9.06 0.85 2.66
CA LEU A 213 -9.88 0.68 3.86
C LEU A 213 -10.47 2.02 4.33
N LEU A 214 -9.67 3.10 4.31
CA LEU A 214 -10.08 4.40 4.82
C LEU A 214 -11.04 5.12 3.86
N THR A 215 -10.71 5.16 2.55
CA THR A 215 -11.60 5.70 1.51
C THR A 215 -12.88 4.88 1.40
N GLY A 216 -12.80 3.55 1.50
CA GLY A 216 -13.97 2.66 1.54
C GLY A 216 -14.90 2.94 2.72
N LYS A 217 -14.36 3.07 3.94
CA LYS A 217 -15.12 3.44 5.15
C LYS A 217 -15.81 4.80 4.99
N LEU A 218 -15.07 5.80 4.53
CA LEU A 218 -15.58 7.16 4.37
C LEU A 218 -16.63 7.25 3.26
N ALA A 219 -16.43 6.57 2.14
CA ALA A 219 -17.43 6.47 1.07
C ALA A 219 -18.72 5.82 1.57
N ILE A 220 -18.64 4.73 2.33
CA ILE A 220 -19.82 4.13 2.97
C ILE A 220 -20.52 5.14 3.89
N GLN A 221 -19.78 5.94 4.67
CA GLN A 221 -20.37 7.00 5.50
C GLN A 221 -21.05 8.09 4.65
N VAL A 222 -20.48 8.48 3.51
CA VAL A 222 -21.03 9.50 2.59
C VAL A 222 -22.30 9.02 1.88
N TYR A 223 -22.31 7.81 1.31
CA TYR A 223 -23.43 7.28 0.53
C TYR A 223 -24.53 6.59 1.35
N SER A 224 -24.24 6.17 2.59
CA SER A 224 -25.28 5.60 3.47
C SER A 224 -26.23 6.63 4.08
N ASP A 225 -26.02 7.92 3.77
CA ASP A 225 -26.79 9.06 4.25
C ASP A 225 -26.96 9.14 5.79
N ARG A 226 -26.08 8.44 6.51
CA ARG A 226 -26.01 8.47 7.97
C ARG A 226 -25.43 9.79 8.42
N GLU A 227 -26.33 10.75 8.66
CA GLU A 227 -26.02 12.00 9.33
C GLU A 227 -25.35 11.71 10.69
N LYS A 228 -24.02 11.84 10.72
CA LYS A 228 -23.38 12.36 11.93
C LYS A 228 -23.83 13.81 11.99
N ASP A 229 -24.84 14.06 12.81
CA ASP A 229 -25.35 15.39 13.08
C ASP A 229 -24.31 16.19 13.89
N LEU A 230 -23.29 16.65 13.17
CA LEU A 230 -22.31 17.60 13.68
C LEU A 230 -22.94 18.99 13.58
N ASP A 231 -23.55 19.40 14.69
CA ASP A 231 -24.08 20.75 14.99
C ASP A 231 -22.95 21.80 15.00
N ILE A 232 -22.25 21.92 13.86
CA ILE A 232 -21.32 23.02 13.59
C ILE A 232 -22.18 24.13 12.99
N LYS A 233 -22.73 24.94 13.88
CA LYS A 233 -23.42 26.18 13.52
C LYS A 233 -22.50 27.07 12.70
N PRO A 234 -22.91 27.50 11.49
CA PRO A 234 -22.07 28.34 10.64
C PRO A 234 -21.80 29.71 11.27
N GLU A 235 -22.65 30.17 12.19
CA GLU A 235 -22.39 31.36 13.03
C GLU A 235 -21.00 31.35 13.68
N ALA A 236 -20.57 30.22 14.26
CA ALA A 236 -19.30 30.13 14.98
C ALA A 236 -18.06 30.25 14.07
N ILE A 237 -18.20 29.96 12.77
CA ILE A 237 -17.11 30.10 11.79
C ILE A 237 -17.05 31.55 11.26
N LEU A 238 -18.20 32.23 11.18
CA LEU A 238 -18.29 33.63 10.79
C LEU A 238 -17.71 34.58 11.86
N ASP A 239 -17.96 34.30 13.13
CA ASP A 239 -17.37 35.08 14.24
C ASP A 239 -15.83 34.97 14.26
N ASP A 240 -15.28 33.77 14.07
CA ASP A 240 -13.84 33.52 14.04
C ASP A 240 -13.15 34.17 12.81
N LEU A 241 -13.86 34.25 11.67
CA LEU A 241 -13.40 34.96 10.47
C LEU A 241 -13.43 36.49 10.62
N ASN A 242 -14.44 37.04 11.29
CA ASN A 242 -14.51 38.48 11.57
C ASN A 242 -13.36 38.91 12.48
N LEU A 243 -13.05 38.13 13.54
CA LEU A 243 -11.92 38.37 14.44
C LEU A 243 -10.55 38.37 13.72
N MET A 244 -10.40 37.58 12.65
CA MET A 244 -9.18 37.61 11.81
C MET A 244 -9.13 38.76 10.81
N SER A 245 -10.21 39.55 10.65
CA SER A 245 -10.25 40.73 9.76
C SER A 245 -9.92 42.06 10.44
N GLU A 246 -9.82 42.08 11.77
CA GLU A 246 -9.52 43.27 12.59
C GLU A 246 -8.02 43.41 12.97
N TYR A 247 -7.12 42.66 12.32
CA TYR A 247 -5.66 42.67 12.52
C TYR A 247 -4.86 43.02 11.26
#